data_AF-A0A255HGS9-F1
#
_entry.id   AF-A0A255HGS9-F1
#
_cell.length_a   1.000
_cell.length_b   1.000
_cell.length_c   1.000
_cell.angle_alpha   90.00
_cell.angle_beta   90.00
_cell.angle_gamma   90.00
#
_symmetry.space_group_name_H-M   'P 1'
#
loop_
_entity.id
_entity.type
_entity.pdbx_description
1 polymer ?
#
loop_
_entity_poly.entity_id
_entity_poly.type
_entity_poly.pdbx_seq_one_letter_code
_entity_poly.pdbx_strand_id
1 'polypeptide(L)'
;MIEHALLRDPGAVAEVSIGLWQQLATALNQIIGERGVESMYARSLLQSQKHFSWLTRHAPQTLEAAMTMLRSDLLGQPAPQACAASTAMLTHFITTLILLIGELLTNSILRQAWGDELVNQAGTEPNA
;
A
#
# COMPACT_ATOMS: atom_id res chain seq x y z
N MET A 1 1.57 -9.63 -6.36
CA MET A 1 1.85 -8.30 -6.94
C MET A 1 2.65 -7.43 -5.98
N ILE A 2 2.09 -6.98 -4.85
CA ILE A 2 2.79 -6.11 -3.88
C ILE A 2 4.06 -6.75 -3.32
N GLU A 3 3.96 -8.01 -2.86
CA GLU A 3 5.11 -8.74 -2.32
C GLU A 3 6.23 -8.92 -3.35
N HIS A 4 5.89 -9.19 -4.62
CA HIS A 4 6.87 -9.29 -5.71
C HIS A 4 7.61 -7.96 -5.96
N ALA A 5 6.91 -6.82 -5.91
CA ALA A 5 7.53 -5.50 -6.06
C ALA A 5 8.52 -5.20 -4.92
N LEU A 6 8.17 -5.60 -3.69
CA LEU A 6 9.00 -5.39 -2.50
C LEU A 6 10.19 -6.36 -2.43
N LEU A 7 10.02 -7.60 -2.88
CA LEU A 7 11.09 -8.60 -2.94
C LEU A 7 12.12 -8.32 -4.05
N ARG A 8 11.77 -7.49 -5.05
CA ARG A 8 12.70 -7.10 -6.13
C ARG A 8 13.87 -6.27 -5.62
N ASP A 9 13.64 -5.44 -4.61
CA ASP A 9 14.67 -4.67 -3.92
C ASP A 9 14.46 -4.73 -2.40
N PRO A 10 14.97 -5.77 -1.73
CA PRO A 10 14.81 -5.93 -0.28
C PRO A 10 15.54 -4.84 0.52
N GLY A 11 16.50 -4.12 -0.09
CA GLY A 11 17.16 -2.97 0.51
C GLY A 11 16.32 -1.69 0.43
N ALA A 12 15.37 -1.63 -0.50
CA ALA A 12 14.51 -0.48 -0.75
C ALA A 12 13.02 -0.73 -0.43
N VAL A 13 12.70 -1.76 0.37
CA VAL A 13 11.31 -2.10 0.76
C VAL A 13 10.55 -0.87 1.26
N ALA A 14 11.18 -0.04 2.10
CA ALA A 14 10.56 1.18 2.60
C ALA A 14 10.24 2.16 1.46
N GLU A 15 11.20 2.44 0.57
CA GLU A 15 11.02 3.36 -0.57
C GLU A 15 9.93 2.87 -1.53
N VAL A 16 9.99 1.60 -1.91
CA VAL A 16 9.02 0.98 -2.81
C VAL A 16 7.63 1.00 -2.18
N SER A 17 7.52 0.71 -0.88
CA SER A 17 6.25 0.78 -0.15
C SER A 17 5.66 2.19 -0.19
N ILE A 18 6.47 3.21 0.13
CA ILE A 18 6.01 4.60 0.12
C ILE A 18 5.62 5.03 -1.30
N GLY A 19 6.39 4.65 -2.32
CA GLY A 19 6.05 4.93 -3.71
C GLY A 19 4.69 4.35 -4.12
N LEU A 20 4.43 3.08 -3.76
CA LEU A 20 3.14 2.43 -4.02
C LEU A 20 1.98 3.15 -3.31
N TRP A 21 2.19 3.57 -2.07
CA TRP A 21 1.20 4.35 -1.31
C TRP A 21 0.94 5.71 -1.94
N GLN A 22 1.98 6.45 -2.34
CA GLN A 22 1.84 7.79 -2.94
C GLN A 22 1.10 7.74 -4.28
N GLN A 23 1.43 6.77 -5.13
CA GLN A 23 0.75 6.54 -6.40
C GLN A 23 -0.74 6.23 -6.19
N LEU A 24 -1.04 5.33 -5.25
CA LEU A 24 -2.41 4.94 -4.93
C LEU A 24 -3.20 6.11 -4.33
N ALA A 25 -2.58 6.85 -3.41
CA ALA A 25 -3.16 8.04 -2.81
C ALA A 25 -3.50 9.11 -3.84
N THR A 26 -2.61 9.35 -4.81
CA THR A 26 -2.82 10.33 -5.89
C THR A 26 -4.03 9.94 -6.74
N ALA A 27 -4.14 8.67 -7.13
CA ALA A 27 -5.28 8.18 -7.90
C ALA A 27 -6.59 8.25 -7.10
N LEU A 28 -6.57 7.87 -5.82
CA LEU A 28 -7.76 7.88 -4.97
C LEU A 28 -8.21 9.28 -4.57
N ASN A 29 -7.29 10.22 -4.42
CA ASN A 29 -7.63 11.60 -4.08
C ASN A 29 -8.59 12.20 -5.12
N GLN A 30 -8.47 11.81 -6.40
CA GLN A 30 -9.37 12.24 -7.47
C GLN A 30 -10.79 11.67 -7.37
N ILE A 31 -11.00 10.61 -6.57
CA ILE A 31 -12.27 9.87 -6.50
C ILE A 31 -12.96 10.11 -5.16
N ILE A 32 -12.24 9.93 -4.05
CA ILE A 32 -12.77 10.01 -2.68
C ILE A 32 -12.28 11.24 -1.89
N GLY A 33 -11.38 12.03 -2.48
CA GLY A 33 -10.75 13.18 -1.82
C GLY A 33 -9.73 12.79 -0.76
N GLU A 34 -8.93 13.78 -0.34
CA GLU A 34 -7.77 13.61 0.54
C GLU A 34 -8.17 12.99 1.89
N ARG A 35 -9.25 13.50 2.49
CA ARG A 35 -9.80 12.98 3.76
C ARG A 35 -10.27 11.53 3.66
N GLY A 36 -10.76 11.12 2.49
CA GLY A 36 -11.15 9.73 2.22
C GLY A 36 -9.93 8.82 2.25
N VAL A 37 -8.86 9.23 1.57
CA VAL A 37 -7.58 8.49 1.56
C VAL A 37 -6.98 8.41 2.96
N GLU A 38 -6.91 9.53 3.69
CA GLU A 38 -6.40 9.59 5.06
C GLU A 38 -7.16 8.65 6.00
N SER A 39 -8.49 8.64 5.92
CA SER A 39 -9.34 7.78 6.75
C SER A 39 -9.12 6.30 6.44
N MET A 40 -9.01 5.93 5.17
CA MET A 40 -8.74 4.56 4.76
C MET A 40 -7.32 4.11 5.14
N TYR A 41 -6.34 4.99 5.01
CA TYR A 41 -4.97 4.72 5.45
C TYR A 41 -4.91 4.50 6.97
N ALA A 42 -5.51 5.39 7.76
CA ALA A 42 -5.57 5.26 9.22
C ALA A 42 -6.24 3.95 9.66
N ARG A 43 -7.31 3.54 8.96
CA ARG A 43 -7.96 2.25 9.20
C ARG A 43 -7.04 1.06 8.88
N SER A 44 -6.33 1.10 7.74
CA SER A 44 -5.38 0.05 7.37
C SER A 44 -4.24 -0.06 8.39
N LEU A 45 -3.70 1.07 8.84
CA LEU A 45 -2.67 1.12 9.89
C LEU A 45 -3.17 0.50 11.20
N LEU A 46 -4.35 0.90 11.69
CA LEU A 46 -4.96 0.33 12.90
C LEU A 46 -5.18 -1.18 12.82
N GLN A 47 -5.46 -1.69 11.62
CA GLN A 47 -5.66 -3.11 11.41
C GLN A 47 -4.33 -3.87 11.37
N SER A 48 -3.33 -3.35 10.67
CA SER A 48 -2.01 -3.95 10.60
C SER A 48 -1.27 -3.89 11.94
N GLN A 49 -1.53 -2.89 12.78
CA GLN A 49 -1.04 -2.85 14.17
C GLN A 49 -1.43 -4.07 15.00
N LYS A 50 -2.55 -4.72 14.70
CA LYS A 50 -2.96 -5.95 15.40
C LYS A 50 -2.01 -7.12 15.15
N HIS A 51 -1.33 -7.10 14.00
CA HIS A 51 -0.40 -8.13 13.56
C HIS A 51 1.07 -7.70 13.70
N PHE A 52 1.33 -6.38 13.67
CA PHE A 52 2.66 -5.78 13.71
C PHE A 52 2.69 -4.69 14.79
N SER A 53 2.96 -5.11 16.04
CA SER A 53 2.95 -4.22 17.22
C SER A 53 4.01 -3.12 17.19
N TRP A 54 5.00 -3.23 16.31
CA TRP A 54 6.05 -2.23 16.09
C TRP A 54 5.61 -1.07 15.19
N LEU A 55 4.46 -1.18 14.50
CA LEU A 55 3.91 -0.05 13.73
C LEU A 55 3.39 1.01 14.70
N THR A 56 3.98 2.19 14.64
CA THR A 56 3.66 3.24 15.59
C THR A 56 2.26 3.79 15.31
N ARG A 57 1.45 3.96 16.37
CA ARG A 57 0.15 4.63 16.25
C ARG A 57 0.37 6.12 16.24
N HIS A 58 -0.15 6.77 15.20
CA HIS A 58 -0.13 8.21 15.10
C HIS A 58 -1.53 8.78 15.19
N ALA A 59 -1.62 10.01 15.69
CA ALA A 59 -2.85 10.78 15.67
C ALA A 59 -3.28 11.04 14.21
N PRO A 60 -4.56 11.41 13.95
CA PRO A 60 -4.97 11.84 12.62
C PRO A 60 -4.07 13.00 12.17
N GLN A 61 -3.28 12.75 11.15
CA GLN A 61 -2.31 13.68 10.59
C GLN A 61 -2.37 13.56 9.06
N THR A 62 -1.76 14.52 8.37
CA THR A 62 -1.73 14.53 6.91
C THR A 62 -1.15 13.22 6.39
N LEU A 63 -1.65 12.79 5.22
CA LEU A 63 -1.19 11.56 4.60
C LEU A 63 0.34 11.53 4.42
N GLU A 64 0.96 12.66 4.05
CA GLU A 64 2.42 12.78 3.92
C GLU A 64 3.17 12.53 5.24
N ALA A 65 2.68 13.09 6.35
CA ALA A 65 3.27 12.85 7.66
C ALA A 65 3.12 11.37 8.06
N ALA A 66 1.97 10.77 7.78
CA ALA A 66 1.70 9.37 8.05
C ALA A 66 2.60 8.42 7.23
N MET A 67 2.88 8.76 5.96
CA MET A 67 3.82 8.03 5.11
C MET A 67 5.27 8.17 5.59
N THR A 68 5.67 9.36 6.02
CA THR A 68 7.03 9.60 6.56
C THR A 68 7.29 8.75 7.80
N MET A 69 6.29 8.63 8.68
CA MET A 69 6.41 7.76 9.85
C MET A 69 6.45 6.28 9.47
N LEU A 70 5.57 5.83 8.56
CA LEU A 70 5.59 4.44 8.07
C LEU A 70 6.96 4.08 7.46
N ARG A 71 7.57 5.00 6.71
CA ARG A 71 8.93 4.83 6.18
C ARG A 71 9.94 4.58 7.29
N SER A 72 9.89 5.39 8.35
CA SER A 72 10.78 5.25 9.50
C SER A 72 10.57 3.91 10.22
N ASP A 73 9.31 3.51 10.42
CA ASP A 73 8.98 2.22 11.04
C ASP A 73 9.50 1.06 10.17
N LEU A 74 9.35 1.12 8.84
CA LEU A 74 9.83 0.10 7.91
C LEU A 74 11.37 0.02 7.87
N LEU A 75 12.06 1.16 7.90
CA LEU A 75 13.54 1.22 7.94
C LEU A 75 14.11 0.65 9.26
N GLY A 76 13.35 0.74 10.35
CA GLY A 76 13.73 0.18 11.64
C GLY A 76 13.57 -1.34 11.74
N GLN A 77 12.99 -2.00 10.74
CA GLN A 77 12.70 -3.43 10.77
C GLN A 77 13.52 -4.24 9.75
N PRO A 78 13.70 -5.55 9.99
CA PRO A 78 14.26 -6.45 8.99
C PRO A 78 13.43 -6.45 7.71
N ALA A 79 14.08 -6.47 6.54
CA ALA A 79 13.45 -6.54 5.22
C ALA A 79 12.24 -7.51 5.11
N PRO A 80 12.30 -8.77 5.61
CA PRO A 80 11.13 -9.66 5.54
C PRO A 80 9.94 -9.19 6.38
N GLN A 81 10.18 -8.58 7.54
CA GLN A 81 9.10 -8.04 8.38
C GLN A 81 8.52 -6.75 7.79
N ALA A 82 9.37 -5.87 7.27
CA ALA A 82 8.95 -4.67 6.56
C ALA A 82 8.10 -5.02 5.32
N CYS A 83 8.53 -6.02 4.55
CA CYS A 83 7.80 -6.50 3.39
C CYS A 83 6.42 -7.07 3.78
N ALA A 84 6.38 -7.92 4.80
CA ALA A 84 5.13 -8.52 5.29
C ALA A 84 4.14 -7.46 5.78
N ALA A 85 4.61 -6.48 6.56
CA ALA A 85 3.76 -5.41 7.07
C ALA A 85 3.22 -4.50 5.96
N SER A 86 4.08 -4.08 5.03
CA SER A 86 3.69 -3.26 3.88
C SER A 86 2.68 -3.98 2.99
N THR A 87 2.96 -5.26 2.67
CA THR A 87 2.05 -6.11 1.89
C THR A 87 0.70 -6.26 2.58
N ALA A 88 0.69 -6.52 3.89
CA ALA A 88 -0.54 -6.66 4.66
C ALA A 88 -1.37 -5.37 4.68
N MET A 89 -0.73 -4.20 4.89
CA MET A 89 -1.43 -2.90 4.88
C MET A 89 -2.03 -2.58 3.51
N LEU A 90 -1.27 -2.73 2.43
CA LEU A 90 -1.74 -2.45 1.08
C LEU A 90 -2.85 -3.44 0.67
N THR A 91 -2.71 -4.71 1.02
CA THR A 91 -3.74 -5.73 0.75
C THR A 91 -5.04 -5.40 1.50
N HIS A 92 -4.96 -5.04 2.78
CA HIS A 92 -6.15 -4.66 3.55
C HIS A 92 -6.86 -3.44 2.97
N PHE A 93 -6.07 -2.48 2.52
CA PHE A 93 -6.58 -1.26 1.91
C PHE A 93 -7.30 -1.55 0.59
N ILE A 94 -6.70 -2.37 -0.29
CA ILE A 94 -7.32 -2.81 -1.54
C ILE A 94 -8.59 -3.61 -1.29
N THR A 95 -8.57 -4.57 -0.36
CA THR A 95 -9.77 -5.34 -0.01
C THR A 95 -10.88 -4.41 0.49
N THR A 96 -10.54 -3.38 1.26
CA THR A 96 -11.52 -2.39 1.72
C THR A 96 -12.07 -1.56 0.55
N LEU A 97 -11.23 -1.18 -0.43
CA LEU A 97 -11.70 -0.52 -1.65
C LEU A 97 -12.66 -1.39 -2.44
N ILE A 98 -12.32 -2.66 -2.67
CA ILE A 98 -13.18 -3.61 -3.39
C ILE A 98 -14.56 -3.69 -2.72
N LEU A 99 -14.60 -3.74 -1.39
CA LEU A 99 -15.86 -3.77 -0.63
C LEU A 99 -16.66 -2.46 -0.71
N LEU A 100 -16.01 -1.31 -0.85
CA LEU A 100 -16.67 0.00 -0.83
C LEU A 100 -17.13 0.48 -2.22
N ILE A 101 -16.28 0.32 -3.23
CA ILE A 101 -16.48 0.89 -4.56
C ILE A 101 -16.55 -0.17 -5.67
N GLY A 102 -16.41 -1.45 -5.31
CA GLY A 102 -16.45 -2.57 -6.24
C GLY A 102 -15.07 -2.94 -6.82
N GLU A 103 -14.98 -4.19 -7.26
CA GLU A 103 -13.76 -4.77 -7.81
C GLU A 103 -13.30 -4.12 -9.12
N LEU A 104 -14.25 -3.83 -10.03
CA LEU A 104 -13.96 -3.22 -11.33
C LEU A 104 -13.31 -1.85 -11.19
N LEU A 105 -13.87 -0.98 -10.35
CA LEU A 105 -13.32 0.36 -10.13
C LEU A 105 -11.99 0.28 -9.38
N THR A 106 -11.86 -0.62 -8.40
CA THR A 106 -10.60 -0.83 -7.69
C THR A 106 -9.48 -1.26 -8.65
N ASN A 107 -9.73 -2.25 -9.52
CA ASN A 107 -8.75 -2.70 -10.51
C ASN A 107 -8.36 -1.58 -11.50
N SER A 108 -9.32 -0.74 -11.90
CA SER A 108 -9.03 0.43 -12.75
C SER A 108 -8.10 1.43 -12.03
N ILE A 109 -8.35 1.71 -10.75
CA ILE A 109 -7.52 2.62 -9.95
C ILE A 109 -6.13 2.04 -9.75
N LEU A 110 -6.02 0.75 -9.44
CA LEU A 110 -4.73 0.07 -9.28
C LEU A 110 -3.92 0.10 -10.58
N ARG A 111 -4.56 -0.15 -11.72
CA ARG A 111 -3.93 -0.04 -13.04
C ARG A 111 -3.48 1.38 -13.34
N GLN A 112 -4.26 2.39 -12.96
CA GLN A 112 -3.88 3.80 -13.13
C GLN A 112 -2.74 4.21 -12.21
N ALA A 113 -2.70 3.72 -10.97
CA ALA A 113 -1.69 4.06 -9.98
C ALA A 113 -0.34 3.37 -10.25
N TRP A 114 -0.36 2.07 -10.59
CA TRP A 114 0.83 1.22 -10.65
C TRP A 114 1.21 0.79 -12.08
N GLY A 115 0.37 1.08 -13.06
CA GLY A 115 0.57 0.66 -14.44
C GLY A 115 0.25 -0.82 -14.69
N ASP A 116 0.10 -1.18 -15.97
CA ASP A 116 -0.22 -2.54 -16.41
C ASP A 116 0.86 -3.56 -16.01
N GLU A 117 2.14 -3.16 -15.91
CA GLU A 117 3.26 -4.06 -15.63
C GLU A 117 3.22 -4.66 -14.22
N LEU A 118 2.77 -3.90 -13.20
CA LEU A 118 2.64 -4.42 -11.83
C LEU A 118 1.35 -5.22 -11.61
N VAL A 119 0.33 -4.97 -12.44
CA VAL A 119 -0.98 -5.67 -12.38
C VAL A 119 -0.97 -6.99 -13.19
N ASN A 120 -0.25 -7.03 -14.32
CA ASN A 120 -0.19 -8.19 -15.20
C ASN A 120 0.87 -9.24 -14.86
N GLN A 121 1.75 -9.00 -13.88
CA GLN A 121 2.66 -10.04 -13.39
C GLN A 121 1.95 -11.23 -12.70
N ALA A 122 0.62 -11.20 -12.60
CA ALA A 122 -0.21 -12.34 -12.22
C ALA A 122 -0.60 -13.26 -13.42
N GLY A 123 -0.22 -12.93 -14.66
CA GLY A 123 -0.76 -13.60 -15.85
C GLY A 123 0.14 -13.62 -17.07
N THR A 124 1.44 -13.88 -16.93
CA THR A 124 2.28 -14.21 -18.08
C THR A 124 2.88 -15.61 -17.93
N GLU A 125 2.07 -16.61 -18.29
CA GLU A 125 2.64 -17.84 -18.85
C GLU A 125 3.47 -17.45 -20.08
N PRO A 126 4.77 -17.81 -20.14
CA PRO A 126 5.54 -17.62 -21.35
C PRO A 126 5.18 -18.75 -22.30
N ASN A 127 4.42 -18.45 -23.36
CA ASN A 127 4.34 -19.29 -24.53
C ASN A 127 5.00 -18.57 -25.70
N ALA A 128 6.27 -18.87 -25.92
CA ALA A 128 6.97 -18.78 -27.20
C ALA A 128 8.24 -19.63 -27.15
#